data_AF-A0AAV4P5F8-F1
#
_entry.id   AF-A0AAV4P5F8-F1
#
_cell.length_a   1.000
_cell.length_b   1.000
_cell.length_c   1.000
_cell.angle_alpha   90.00
_cell.angle_beta   90.00
_cell.angle_gamma   90.00
#
_symmetry.space_group_name_H-M   'P 1'
#
loop_
_entity.id
_entity.type
_entity.pdbx_description
1 polymer ?
#
loop_
_entity_poly.entity_id
_entity_poly.type
_entity_poly.pdbx_seq_one_letter_code
_entity_poly.pdbx_strand_id
1 'polypeptide(L)'
;MQSGSALCPWAIAKDAISHTQKLAQKLNCSMQDSMMLIECLRKKRVEDIMSVDIVGPDYLSTFGPTVDGIVLPHEPIYLMEIKPDLFLRYDLMLGTAKAENYFTFSAVEEVMGIDLQRRDRMLRTLVRNIYASSAAGKHV
;
A
#
# COMPACT_ATOMS: atom_id res chain seq x y z
N MET A 1 -17.89 1.38 6.59
CA MET A 1 -16.44 1.12 6.57
C MET A 1 -15.98 0.76 7.96
N GLN A 2 -15.30 -0.37 8.15
CA GLN A 2 -14.82 -0.82 9.46
C GLN A 2 -13.29 -0.94 9.39
N SER A 3 -12.58 -0.26 10.28
CA SER A 3 -11.13 -0.41 10.47
C SER A 3 -10.27 -0.15 9.22
N GLY A 4 -10.72 0.76 8.34
CA GLY A 4 -10.00 1.10 7.12
C GLY A 4 -10.54 2.34 6.41
N SER A 5 -9.67 2.98 5.63
CA SER A 5 -9.98 4.18 4.83
C SER A 5 -9.14 4.22 3.55
N ALA A 6 -9.66 4.87 2.50
CA ALA A 6 -8.90 5.18 1.29
C ALA A 6 -7.75 6.17 1.55
N LEU A 7 -7.73 6.84 2.70
CA LEU A 7 -6.67 7.75 3.14
C LEU A 7 -5.56 7.06 3.94
N CYS A 8 -5.68 5.75 4.20
CA CYS A 8 -4.61 5.00 4.86
C CYS A 8 -3.35 5.00 3.99
N PRO A 9 -2.14 5.08 4.58
CA PRO A 9 -0.89 5.07 3.80
C PRO A 9 -0.72 3.84 2.91
N TRP A 10 -1.29 2.71 3.31
CA TRP A 10 -1.28 1.43 2.58
C TRP A 10 -2.48 1.24 1.64
N ALA A 11 -3.37 2.22 1.49
CA ALA A 11 -4.53 2.11 0.59
C ALA A 11 -4.15 2.21 -0.89
N ILE A 12 -3.10 2.97 -1.21
CA ILE A 12 -2.59 3.18 -2.57
C ILE A 12 -1.16 2.66 -2.68
N ALA A 13 -0.89 1.82 -3.68
CA ALA A 13 0.42 1.26 -3.97
C ALA A 13 1.23 2.20 -4.89
N LYS A 14 1.94 3.16 -4.30
CA LYS A 14 2.70 4.19 -5.05
C LYS A 14 3.83 3.62 -5.92
N ASP A 15 4.49 2.56 -5.44
CA ASP A 15 5.68 1.98 -6.09
C ASP A 15 5.37 0.69 -6.88
N ALA A 16 4.11 0.48 -7.29
CA ALA A 16 3.66 -0.75 -7.95
C ALA A 16 4.49 -1.12 -9.19
N ILE A 17 4.96 -0.12 -9.96
CA ILE A 17 5.83 -0.35 -11.13
C ILE A 17 7.17 -0.95 -10.69
N SER A 18 7.82 -0.38 -9.67
CA SER A 18 9.09 -0.89 -9.15
C SER A 18 8.94 -2.32 -8.61
N HIS A 19 7.85 -2.60 -7.89
CA HIS A 19 7.55 -3.94 -7.40
C HIS A 19 7.29 -4.94 -8.53
N THR A 20 6.59 -4.51 -9.58
CA THR A 20 6.35 -5.34 -10.78
C THR A 20 7.66 -5.67 -11.51
N GLN A 21 8.59 -4.72 -11.60
CA GLN A 21 9.92 -4.96 -12.19
C GLN A 21 10.72 -5.99 -11.37
N LYS A 22 10.71 -5.89 -10.04
CA LYS A 22 11.37 -6.88 -9.16
C LYS A 22 10.74 -8.27 -9.34
N LEU A 23 9.42 -8.35 -9.43
CA LEU A 23 8.70 -9.59 -9.71
C LEU A 23 9.10 -10.19 -11.06
N ALA A 24 9.13 -9.35 -12.12
CA ALA A 24 9.51 -9.76 -13.46
C ALA A 24 10.94 -10.31 -13.50
N GLN A 25 11.88 -9.64 -12.82
CA GLN A 25 13.27 -10.07 -12.72
C GLN A 25 13.38 -11.45 -12.05
N LYS A 26 12.64 -11.69 -10.97
CA LYS A 26 12.62 -12.98 -10.26
C LYS A 26 12.02 -14.11 -11.08
N LEU A 27 11.05 -13.79 -11.94
CA LEU A 27 10.39 -14.76 -12.82
C LEU A 27 11.07 -14.92 -14.18
N ASN A 28 12.21 -14.27 -14.41
CA ASN A 28 12.93 -14.25 -15.68
C ASN A 28 12.05 -13.77 -16.85
N CYS A 29 11.27 -12.71 -16.63
CA CYS A 29 10.51 -12.03 -17.67
C CYS A 29 11.25 -10.78 -18.19
N SER A 30 11.20 -10.56 -19.51
CA SER A 30 11.75 -9.35 -20.13
C SER A 30 10.96 -8.11 -19.72
N MET A 31 11.66 -7.01 -19.46
CA MET A 31 11.08 -5.71 -19.07
C MET A 31 11.28 -4.62 -20.15
N GLN A 32 11.76 -4.99 -21.33
CA GLN A 32 12.04 -4.03 -22.41
C GLN A 32 10.76 -3.45 -23.03
N ASP A 33 9.70 -4.25 -23.06
CA ASP A 33 8.40 -3.88 -23.61
C ASP A 33 7.29 -4.36 -22.66
N SER A 34 6.35 -3.47 -22.36
CA SER A 34 5.27 -3.74 -21.40
C SER A 34 4.34 -4.87 -21.86
N MET A 35 4.09 -5.01 -23.16
CA MET A 35 3.24 -6.07 -23.70
C MET A 35 3.93 -7.43 -23.59
N MET A 36 5.22 -7.50 -23.92
CA MET A 36 6.05 -8.70 -23.74
C MET A 36 6.16 -9.11 -22.28
N LEU A 37 6.31 -8.14 -21.38
CA LEU A 37 6.31 -8.40 -19.93
C LEU A 37 4.99 -9.03 -19.49
N ILE A 38 3.86 -8.44 -19.86
CA ILE A 38 2.53 -8.93 -19.49
C ILE A 38 2.29 -10.31 -20.08
N GLU A 39 2.68 -10.55 -21.33
CA GLU A 39 2.54 -11.86 -21.97
C GLU A 39 3.39 -12.93 -21.25
N CYS A 40 4.61 -12.59 -20.85
CA CYS A 40 5.45 -13.48 -20.06
C CYS A 40 4.82 -13.82 -18.71
N LEU A 41 4.36 -12.80 -17.96
CA LEU A 41 3.72 -13.00 -16.65
C LEU A 41 2.46 -13.85 -16.75
N ARG A 42 1.63 -13.66 -17.80
CA ARG A 42 0.44 -14.50 -18.04
C ARG A 42 0.75 -15.97 -18.30
N LYS A 43 1.95 -16.30 -18.76
CA LYS A 43 2.40 -17.69 -19.00
C LYS A 43 3.02 -18.34 -17.76
N LYS A 44 3.29 -17.58 -16.69
CA LYS A 44 3.82 -18.12 -15.43
C LYS A 44 2.69 -18.78 -14.64
N ARG A 45 3.03 -19.83 -13.89
CA ARG A 45 2.08 -20.45 -12.98
C ARG A 45 1.81 -19.49 -11.82
N VAL A 46 0.59 -19.51 -11.31
CA VAL A 46 0.22 -18.67 -10.16
C VAL A 46 1.08 -19.03 -8.93
N GLU A 47 1.43 -20.30 -8.76
CA GLU A 47 2.30 -20.74 -7.66
C GLU A 47 3.69 -20.10 -7.76
N ASP A 48 4.24 -20.00 -8.97
CA ASP A 48 5.55 -19.37 -9.19
C ASP A 48 5.48 -17.88 -8.84
N ILE A 49 4.42 -17.18 -9.28
CA ILE A 49 4.21 -15.76 -8.97
C ILE A 49 4.08 -15.53 -7.47
N MET A 50 3.26 -16.35 -6.79
CA MET A 50 3.01 -16.22 -5.35
C MET A 50 4.21 -16.64 -4.50
N SER A 51 5.13 -17.45 -5.03
CA SER A 51 6.38 -17.82 -4.35
C SER A 51 7.42 -16.70 -4.31
N VAL A 52 7.26 -15.66 -5.12
CA VAL A 52 8.19 -14.53 -5.14
C VAL A 52 7.89 -13.60 -3.98
N ASP A 53 8.85 -13.53 -3.05
CA ASP A 53 8.82 -12.55 -1.97
C ASP A 53 9.25 -11.16 -2.48
N ILE A 54 8.30 -10.23 -2.54
CA ILE A 54 8.55 -8.82 -2.85
C ILE A 54 8.37 -8.02 -1.56
N VAL A 55 9.48 -7.82 -0.85
CA VAL A 55 9.52 -7.04 0.37
C VAL A 55 9.27 -5.56 0.06
N GLY A 56 8.15 -5.05 0.56
CA GLY A 56 7.79 -3.64 0.53
C GLY A 56 8.22 -2.91 1.81
N PRO A 57 8.22 -1.57 1.81
CA PRO A 57 8.45 -0.78 3.01
C PRO A 57 7.31 -0.95 4.02
N ASP A 58 7.65 -0.99 5.32
CA ASP A 58 6.66 -1.02 6.40
C ASP A 58 5.62 0.10 6.25
N TYR A 59 4.38 -0.19 6.63
CA TYR A 59 3.22 0.73 6.60
C TYR A 59 2.73 1.13 5.20
N LEU A 60 3.26 0.52 4.14
CA LEU A 60 2.84 0.76 2.75
C LEU A 60 2.52 -0.57 2.06
N SER A 61 1.79 -0.50 0.94
CA SER A 61 1.42 -1.68 0.16
C SER A 61 2.36 -1.88 -1.02
N THR A 62 2.82 -3.13 -1.20
CA THR A 62 3.62 -3.52 -2.37
C THR A 62 2.77 -3.53 -3.64
N PHE A 63 1.65 -4.26 -3.60
CA PHE A 63 0.66 -4.36 -4.66
C PHE A 63 -0.70 -3.98 -4.10
N GLY A 64 -1.48 -3.23 -4.86
CA GLY A 64 -2.77 -2.70 -4.43
C GLY A 64 -3.31 -1.71 -5.45
N PRO A 65 -4.37 -0.97 -5.10
CA PRO A 65 -4.91 0.09 -5.95
C PRO A 65 -3.85 1.13 -6.31
N THR A 66 -3.89 1.64 -7.54
CA THR A 66 -3.02 2.71 -8.04
C THR A 66 -3.86 3.85 -8.60
N VAL A 67 -3.36 5.08 -8.58
CA VAL A 67 -3.98 6.21 -9.30
C VAL A 67 -3.69 6.02 -10.79
N ASP A 68 -4.65 5.45 -11.52
CA ASP A 68 -4.52 5.06 -12.93
C ASP A 68 -5.08 6.08 -13.92
N GLY A 69 -5.76 7.13 -13.42
CA GLY A 69 -6.41 8.14 -14.27
C GLY A 69 -7.75 7.70 -14.86
N ILE A 70 -8.17 6.44 -14.66
CA ILE A 70 -9.38 5.86 -15.25
C ILE A 70 -10.34 5.42 -14.16
N VAL A 71 -10.00 4.38 -13.40
CA VAL A 71 -10.81 3.88 -12.28
C VAL A 71 -10.62 4.78 -11.06
N LEU A 72 -9.38 5.18 -10.78
CA LEU A 72 -9.03 6.15 -9.76
C LEU A 72 -8.38 7.37 -10.45
N PRO A 73 -9.17 8.39 -10.81
CA PRO A 73 -8.68 9.52 -11.61
C PRO A 73 -7.62 10.39 -10.91
N HIS A 74 -7.61 10.40 -9.57
CA HIS A 74 -6.69 11.19 -8.77
C HIS A 74 -6.56 10.59 -7.35
N GLU A 75 -5.60 11.08 -6.58
CA GLU A 75 -5.43 10.75 -5.15
C GLU A 75 -6.76 10.88 -4.37
N PRO A 76 -7.12 9.91 -3.50
CA PRO A 76 -8.39 9.90 -2.79
C PRO A 76 -8.66 11.17 -1.97
N ILE A 77 -7.64 11.76 -1.35
CA ILE A 77 -7.77 13.00 -0.58
C ILE A 77 -8.32 14.15 -1.43
N TYR A 78 -7.79 14.30 -2.64
CA TYR A 78 -8.21 15.33 -3.59
C TYR A 78 -9.64 15.07 -4.10
N LEU A 79 -9.97 13.81 -4.40
CA LEU A 79 -11.30 13.44 -4.87
C LEU A 79 -12.37 13.69 -3.81
N MET A 80 -12.06 13.38 -2.54
CA MET A 80 -12.98 13.62 -1.42
C MET A 80 -13.20 15.12 -1.14
N GLU A 81 -12.18 15.96 -1.36
CA GLU A 81 -12.29 17.42 -1.17
C GLU A 81 -13.04 18.11 -2.32
N ILE A 82 -12.72 17.77 -3.57
CA ILE A 82 -13.13 18.56 -4.75
C ILE A 82 -14.34 17.97 -5.46
N LYS A 83 -14.60 16.67 -5.30
CA LYS A 83 -15.77 16.00 -5.90
C LYS A 83 -16.65 15.37 -4.83
N PRO A 84 -17.18 16.17 -3.88
CA PRO A 84 -18.06 15.66 -2.82
C PRO A 84 -19.27 14.92 -3.39
N ASP A 85 -19.79 15.34 -4.55
CA ASP A 85 -20.95 14.72 -5.22
C ASP A 85 -20.77 13.24 -5.56
N LEU A 86 -19.53 12.75 -5.69
CA LEU A 86 -19.23 11.33 -5.94
C LEU A 86 -19.41 10.46 -4.69
N PHE A 87 -19.21 11.04 -3.50
CA PHE A 87 -19.12 10.28 -2.24
C PHE A 87 -20.22 10.61 -1.24
N LEU A 88 -20.85 11.78 -1.33
CA LEU A 88 -21.91 12.23 -0.41
C LEU A 88 -23.29 11.61 -0.68
N ARG A 89 -23.44 10.79 -1.73
CA ARG A 89 -24.73 10.16 -2.10
C ARG A 89 -25.07 8.91 -1.30
N TYR A 90 -24.19 8.49 -0.39
CA TYR A 90 -24.32 7.24 0.34
C TYR A 90 -24.39 7.52 1.84
N ASP A 91 -25.32 6.86 2.53
CA ASP A 91 -25.32 6.81 3.98
C ASP A 91 -24.11 6.03 4.47
N LEU A 92 -23.25 6.69 5.24
CA LEU A 92 -21.97 6.12 5.66
C LEU A 92 -21.93 5.89 7.17
N MET A 93 -21.78 4.62 7.57
CA MET A 93 -21.36 4.25 8.91
C MET A 93 -19.88 3.88 8.89
N LEU A 94 -19.09 4.54 9.73
CA LEU A 94 -17.65 4.30 9.88
C LEU A 94 -17.28 4.03 11.34
N GLY A 95 -16.29 3.18 11.55
CA GLY A 95 -15.84 2.81 12.90
C GLY A 95 -14.50 2.11 12.90
N THR A 96 -13.88 2.07 14.08
CA THR A 96 -12.61 1.39 14.34
C THR A 96 -12.76 0.47 15.54
N ALA A 97 -11.90 -0.53 15.64
CA ALA A 97 -11.71 -1.36 16.80
C ALA A 97 -10.67 -0.74 17.74
N LYS A 98 -10.73 -1.10 19.03
CA LYS A 98 -9.73 -0.68 20.03
C LYS A 98 -8.34 -1.23 19.70
N ALA A 99 -8.27 -2.44 19.14
CA ALA A 99 -7.03 -3.13 18.81
C ALA A 99 -6.96 -3.43 17.31
N GLU A 100 -6.58 -2.42 16.52
CA GLU A 100 -6.45 -2.51 15.05
C GLU A 100 -5.29 -3.40 14.58
N ASN A 101 -4.26 -3.55 15.42
CA ASN A 101 -3.04 -4.24 15.05
C ASN A 101 -2.61 -5.22 16.14
N TYR A 102 -3.48 -6.19 16.41
CA TYR A 102 -3.34 -7.15 17.49
C TYR A 102 -2.03 -7.95 17.43
N PHE A 103 -1.64 -8.43 16.26
CA PHE A 103 -0.47 -9.30 16.10
C PHE A 103 0.89 -8.57 16.15
N THR A 104 0.91 -7.23 16.20
CA THR A 104 2.17 -6.48 16.26
C THR A 104 2.76 -6.42 17.67
N PHE A 105 1.95 -6.58 18.71
CA PHE A 105 2.40 -6.49 20.10
C PHE A 105 2.41 -7.87 20.75
N SER A 106 3.42 -8.15 21.57
CA SER A 106 3.42 -9.35 22.40
C SER A 106 2.43 -9.20 23.56
N ALA A 107 1.99 -10.33 24.15
CA ALA A 107 1.09 -10.31 25.31
C ALA A 107 1.66 -9.51 26.50
N VAL A 108 2.98 -9.48 26.66
CA VAL A 108 3.65 -8.68 27.69
C VAL A 108 3.53 -7.18 27.38
N GLU A 109 3.73 -6.78 26.13
CA GLU A 109 3.64 -5.38 25.70
C GLU A 109 2.21 -4.85 25.71
N GLU A 110 1.22 -5.71 25.52
CA GLU A 110 -0.19 -5.33 25.64
C GLU A 110 -0.54 -4.92 27.08
N VAL A 111 0.04 -5.60 28.08
CA VAL A 111 -0.22 -5.33 29.50
C VAL A 111 0.69 -4.23 30.05
N MET A 112 1.99 -4.28 29.72
CA MET A 112 3.01 -3.42 30.32
C MET A 112 3.35 -2.18 29.46
N GLY A 113 2.84 -2.12 28.23
CA GLY A 113 3.23 -1.14 27.23
C GLY A 113 4.53 -1.52 26.50
N ILE A 114 4.83 -0.76 25.44
CA ILE A 114 6.09 -0.90 24.67
C ILE A 114 7.21 -0.05 25.28
N ASP A 115 8.45 -0.51 25.11
CA ASP A 115 9.61 0.26 25.52
C ASP A 115 9.82 1.51 24.64
N LEU A 116 10.50 2.51 25.20
CA LEU A 116 10.74 3.79 24.52
C LEU A 116 11.53 3.62 23.21
N GLN A 117 12.51 2.72 23.18
CA GLN A 117 13.31 2.53 21.97
C GLN A 117 12.50 1.88 20.85
N ARG A 118 11.66 0.88 21.16
CA ARG A 118 10.74 0.25 20.20
C ARG A 118 9.72 1.25 19.69
N ARG A 119 9.12 2.04 20.56
CA ARG A 119 8.21 3.14 20.18
C ARG A 119 8.89 4.08 19.19
N ASP A 120 10.09 4.56 19.52
CA ASP A 120 10.80 5.53 18.68
C ASP A 120 11.27 4.93 17.35
N ARG A 121 11.55 3.61 17.30
CA ARG A 121 11.79 2.91 16.03
C ARG A 121 10.54 2.84 15.17
N MET A 122 9.40 2.42 15.74
CA MET A 122 8.12 2.34 15.02
C MET A 122 7.71 3.69 14.44
N LEU A 123 7.70 4.74 15.27
CA LEU A 123 7.31 6.09 14.83
C LEU A 123 8.25 6.64 13.76
N ARG A 124 9.56 6.42 13.90
CA ARG A 124 10.55 6.86 12.91
C ARG A 124 10.37 6.16 11.57
N THR A 125 10.16 4.84 11.58
CA THR A 125 9.91 4.08 10.35
C THR A 125 8.62 4.54 9.68
N LEU A 126 7.55 4.73 10.46
CA LEU A 126 6.27 5.24 9.97
C LEU A 126 6.43 6.60 9.27
N VAL A 127 6.99 7.59 9.97
CA VAL A 127 7.19 8.95 9.42
C VAL A 127 8.10 8.90 8.19
N ARG A 128 9.21 8.16 8.25
CA ARG A 128 10.12 8.06 7.11
C ARG A 128 9.42 7.49 5.88
N ASN A 129 8.69 6.39 6.01
CA ASN A 129 8.10 5.71 4.85
C ASN A 129 6.91 6.49 4.28
N ILE A 130 6.04 7.06 5.12
CA ILE A 130 4.88 7.84 4.66
C ILE A 130 5.31 9.09 3.90
N TYR A 131 6.28 9.84 4.42
CA TYR A 131 6.66 11.13 3.84
C TYR A 131 7.74 11.02 2.75
N ALA A 132 8.62 10.02 2.80
CA ALA A 132 9.59 9.80 1.72
C ALA A 132 8.90 9.38 0.41
N SER A 133 7.83 8.57 0.48
CA SER A 133 7.04 8.17 -0.70
C SER A 133 6.18 9.29 -1.27
N SER A 134 5.81 10.29 -0.46
CA SER A 134 5.05 11.47 -0.90
C SER A 134 5.91 12.47 -1.71
N ALA A 135 7.21 12.55 -1.40
CA ALA A 135 8.12 13.45 -2.11
C ALA A 135 8.41 13.02 -3.57
N ALA A 136 8.24 11.74 -3.91
CA ALA A 136 8.47 11.22 -5.25
C ALA A 136 7.33 11.54 -6.25
N GLY A 137 6.13 11.88 -5.77
CA GLY A 137 4.96 12.16 -6.61
C GLY A 137 4.83 13.61 -7.11
N LYS A 138 5.82 14.48 -6.86
CA LYS A 138 5.79 15.91 -7.28
C LYS A 138 6.36 16.18 -8.68
N HIS A 139 6.66 15.14 -9.46
CA HIS A 139 7.16 15.25 -10.83
C HIS A 139 6.30 14.44 -11.80
N VAL A 140 5.04 14.83 -11.98
CA VAL A 140 4.31 14.74 -13.26
C VAL A 140 3.41 15.95 -13.36
#